data_AF-A0AAX6SVX9-F1
#
_entry.id   AF-A0AAX6SVX9-F1
#
_cell.length_a   1.000
_cell.length_b   1.000
_cell.length_c   1.000
_cell.angle_alpha   90.00
_cell.angle_beta   90.00
_cell.angle_gamma   90.00
#
_symmetry.space_group_name_H-M   'P 1'
#
loop_
_entity.id
_entity.type
_entity.pdbx_description
1 polymer ?
#
loop_
_entity_poly.entity_id
_entity_poly.type
_entity_poly.pdbx_seq_one_letter_code
_entity_poly.pdbx_strand_id
1 'polypeptide(L)'
;MRFEPRGSPSGLSSCSVSAFPRFLACGGSEGAAQAHGVKAADMGEAGSATEACGEEFVRVRKKDLDRLTTEVMQIRDFLPRILNGEVLEGFQKLKILEKNLEMKEQELEQLRLDREHFKARLETLQADSGREKEEKLALRQQLNEAKQQLLQQAEYCTEMGAATCTLLWGVTSSEEVVKAILGGDKALKFFNITGQTMESFVKSLDGDVKELDSNENQFVFALAGIVTNVAAIACGREFLVSSSRVLLDTMLQLLGDLKPGQCTKLKVLMLMSLYNVSINLKGLKYISESPGFIPLLWWLLSAVEPHFLPLLQC
;
A
#
# COMPACT_ATOMS: atom_id res chain seq x y z
N MET A 1 -38.17 4.38 -12.88
CA MET A 1 -37.82 3.38 -11.86
C MET A 1 -36.32 3.43 -11.63
N ARG A 2 -35.85 3.65 -10.40
CA ARG A 2 -34.42 3.53 -10.05
C ARG A 2 -34.08 2.06 -9.80
N PHE A 3 -32.89 1.63 -10.20
CA PHE A 3 -32.28 0.40 -9.73
C PHE A 3 -30.96 0.75 -9.04
N GLU A 4 -30.87 0.47 -7.75
CA GLU A 4 -29.61 0.48 -7.01
C GLU A 4 -29.05 -0.94 -6.91
N PRO A 5 -27.73 -1.14 -7.11
CA PRO A 5 -27.06 -2.36 -6.68
C PRO A 5 -26.72 -2.27 -5.19
N ARG A 6 -27.06 -3.32 -4.43
CA ARG A 6 -26.90 -3.39 -2.98
C ARG A 6 -25.43 -3.34 -2.55
N GLY A 7 -25.16 -2.64 -1.46
CA GLY A 7 -23.86 -2.68 -0.78
C GLY A 7 -23.53 -4.08 -0.25
N SER A 8 -22.24 -4.43 -0.29
CA SER A 8 -21.68 -5.63 0.35
C SER A 8 -21.02 -5.25 1.68
N PRO A 9 -21.06 -6.09 2.72
CA PRO A 9 -20.58 -5.73 4.05
C PRO A 9 -19.04 -5.67 4.11
N SER A 10 -18.52 -4.49 4.43
CA SER A 10 -17.13 -4.29 4.84
C SER A 10 -16.94 -4.79 6.28
N GLY A 11 -16.19 -5.88 6.44
CA GLY A 11 -15.99 -6.54 7.74
C GLY A 11 -14.75 -7.42 7.82
N LEU A 12 -13.61 -6.92 7.30
CA LEU A 12 -12.32 -7.59 7.50
C LEU A 12 -11.60 -6.94 8.70
N SER A 13 -11.68 -7.62 9.84
CA SER A 13 -10.91 -7.29 11.04
C SER A 13 -9.42 -7.31 10.72
N SER A 14 -8.69 -6.33 11.25
CA SER A 14 -7.26 -6.16 11.02
C SER A 14 -6.45 -6.99 12.04
N CYS A 15 -6.14 -8.24 11.68
CA CYS A 15 -5.17 -9.02 12.45
C CYS A 15 -3.80 -8.33 12.40
N SER A 16 -3.28 -7.99 13.58
CA SER A 16 -2.01 -7.25 13.76
C SER A 16 -0.80 -8.14 13.45
N VAL A 17 -0.31 -8.09 12.21
CA VAL A 17 1.00 -8.67 11.85
C VAL A 17 2.08 -7.60 12.08
N SER A 18 2.57 -7.50 13.31
CA SER A 18 3.53 -6.46 13.72
C SER A 18 4.68 -6.97 14.60
N ALA A 19 5.52 -7.85 14.04
CA ALA A 19 6.86 -8.11 14.58
C ALA A 19 7.88 -8.40 13.45
N PHE A 20 9.10 -7.85 13.61
CA PHE A 20 10.30 -7.98 12.78
C PHE A 20 10.40 -7.11 11.49
N PRO A 21 11.63 -6.66 11.11
CA PRO A 21 11.81 -5.32 10.54
C PRO A 21 12.15 -5.29 9.05
N ARG A 22 11.70 -4.24 8.37
CA ARG A 22 12.09 -3.91 6.98
C ARG A 22 13.42 -3.17 6.94
N PHE A 23 14.23 -3.45 5.90
CA PHE A 23 15.46 -2.72 5.61
C PHE A 23 15.35 -1.93 4.30
N LEU A 24 15.41 -0.59 4.45
CA LEU A 24 15.83 0.49 3.55
C LEU A 24 15.52 0.50 2.03
N ALA A 25 15.18 1.72 1.60
CA ALA A 25 15.13 2.17 0.20
C ALA A 25 16.11 3.33 -0.01
N CYS A 26 16.39 3.67 -1.27
CA CYS A 26 16.42 5.04 -1.85
C CYS A 26 17.38 5.18 -3.04
N GLY A 27 17.01 6.04 -3.99
CA GLY A 27 17.86 6.47 -5.10
C GLY A 27 17.05 7.16 -6.20
N GLY A 28 17.13 8.49 -6.30
CA GLY A 28 16.55 9.28 -7.38
C GLY A 28 17.33 10.57 -7.60
N SER A 29 17.14 11.22 -8.75
CA SER A 29 17.56 12.61 -9.01
C SER A 29 16.86 13.19 -10.25
N GLU A 30 16.70 14.52 -10.27
CA GLU A 30 15.96 15.30 -11.27
C GLU A 30 16.87 16.03 -12.29
N GLY A 31 16.24 16.71 -13.26
CA GLY A 31 16.78 17.89 -13.99
C GLY A 31 17.12 17.67 -15.48
N ALA A 32 17.14 18.68 -16.36
CA ALA A 32 16.55 20.04 -16.37
C ALA A 32 16.55 20.60 -17.82
N ALA A 33 15.93 21.77 -18.07
CA ALA A 33 15.67 22.37 -19.40
C ALA A 33 16.88 23.00 -20.14
N GLN A 34 16.76 23.31 -21.46
CA GLN A 34 16.53 24.69 -22.01
C GLN A 34 16.58 24.73 -23.58
N ALA A 35 16.54 25.91 -24.23
CA ALA A 35 16.02 26.13 -25.61
C ALA A 35 16.79 27.14 -26.51
N HIS A 36 16.52 27.16 -27.84
CA HIS A 36 16.68 28.27 -28.85
C HIS A 36 16.14 27.82 -30.24
N GLY A 37 15.90 28.64 -31.29
CA GLY A 37 15.87 30.12 -31.37
C GLY A 37 15.97 30.78 -32.78
N VAL A 38 14.86 30.91 -33.54
CA VAL A 38 14.55 31.91 -34.63
C VAL A 38 15.44 32.04 -35.90
N LYS A 39 14.83 32.04 -37.12
CA LYS A 39 15.06 33.06 -38.18
C LYS A 39 14.06 33.05 -39.36
N ALA A 40 13.95 34.18 -40.06
CA ALA A 40 13.09 34.43 -41.23
C ALA A 40 13.78 35.37 -42.26
N ALA A 41 13.34 35.31 -43.54
CA ALA A 41 13.63 36.18 -44.69
C ALA A 41 12.94 35.58 -45.95
N ASP A 42 12.61 36.28 -47.06
CA ASP A 42 12.42 37.72 -47.35
C ASP A 42 11.64 37.89 -48.71
N MET A 43 11.33 39.13 -49.09
CA MET A 43 10.57 39.68 -50.22
C MET A 43 10.76 39.16 -51.67
N GLY A 44 9.79 39.51 -52.53
CA GLY A 44 9.94 39.69 -53.98
C GLY A 44 8.69 40.30 -54.65
N GLU A 45 8.76 41.57 -55.06
CA GLU A 45 7.66 42.35 -55.70
C GLU A 45 8.06 42.87 -57.10
N ALA A 46 7.12 43.54 -57.78
CA ALA A 46 7.21 44.27 -59.05
C ALA A 46 7.15 43.44 -60.36
N GLY A 47 6.57 43.95 -61.45
CA GLY A 47 5.96 45.28 -61.61
C GLY A 47 5.14 45.41 -62.90
N SER A 48 4.38 46.51 -63.00
CA SER A 48 3.55 46.86 -64.17
C SER A 48 4.32 47.61 -65.25
N ALA A 49 3.79 47.62 -66.47
CA ALA A 49 4.15 48.59 -67.50
C ALA A 49 2.90 48.97 -68.31
N THR A 50 2.63 50.27 -68.38
CA THR A 50 1.57 50.88 -69.20
C THR A 50 2.10 52.19 -69.77
N GLU A 51 2.27 52.25 -71.09
CA GLU A 51 2.43 53.47 -71.88
C GLU A 51 1.50 53.32 -73.10
N ALA A 52 0.48 54.17 -73.29
CA ALA A 52 0.48 55.62 -73.56
C ALA A 52 0.61 55.90 -75.07
N CYS A 53 -0.46 56.50 -75.63
CA CYS A 53 -0.76 56.51 -77.06
C CYS A 53 -0.20 57.78 -77.74
N GLY A 54 0.53 57.62 -78.84
CA GLY A 54 0.74 58.68 -79.81
C GLY A 54 -0.42 58.67 -80.83
N GLU A 55 -1.05 59.82 -81.08
CA GLU A 55 -2.21 59.91 -81.98
C GLU A 55 -1.80 59.83 -83.48
N GLU A 56 -1.51 58.61 -83.93
CA GLU A 56 -1.34 58.29 -85.35
C GLU A 56 -2.71 58.15 -86.05
N PHE A 57 -3.09 59.16 -86.83
CA PHE A 57 -4.39 59.19 -87.50
C PHE A 57 -4.45 58.28 -88.75
N VAL A 58 -4.82 57.02 -88.53
CA VAL A 58 -5.04 56.03 -89.60
C VAL A 58 -6.30 56.40 -90.43
N ARG A 59 -6.15 56.50 -91.75
CA ARG A 59 -7.25 56.85 -92.68
C ARG A 59 -8.16 55.63 -92.97
N VAL A 60 -9.15 55.41 -92.11
CA VAL A 60 -10.13 54.31 -92.23
C VAL A 60 -11.21 54.61 -93.29
N ARG A 61 -11.66 53.60 -94.04
CA ARG A 61 -12.84 53.75 -94.93
C ARG A 61 -14.10 53.92 -94.09
N LYS A 62 -14.91 54.93 -94.40
CA LYS A 62 -16.11 55.29 -93.63
C LYS A 62 -17.01 54.08 -93.30
N LYS A 63 -17.28 53.20 -94.28
CA LYS A 63 -18.07 51.98 -94.09
C LYS A 63 -17.52 51.03 -93.03
N ASP A 64 -16.19 50.92 -92.91
CA ASP A 64 -15.52 50.04 -91.95
C ASP A 64 -15.60 50.64 -90.54
N LEU A 65 -15.52 51.98 -90.42
CA LEU A 65 -15.73 52.71 -89.16
C LEU A 65 -17.20 52.70 -88.70
N ASP A 66 -18.15 52.88 -89.63
CA ASP A 66 -19.60 52.81 -89.36
C ASP A 66 -19.98 51.38 -88.90
N ARG A 67 -19.35 50.35 -89.49
CA ARG A 67 -19.50 48.94 -89.08
C ARG A 67 -18.92 48.68 -87.69
N LEU A 68 -17.69 49.13 -87.42
CA LEU A 68 -17.08 48.98 -86.09
C LEU A 68 -17.91 49.71 -85.02
N THR A 69 -18.43 50.90 -85.33
CA THR A 69 -19.32 51.66 -84.44
C THR A 69 -20.61 50.88 -84.15
N THR A 70 -21.22 50.23 -85.15
CA THR A 70 -22.42 49.42 -84.93
C THR A 70 -22.13 48.10 -84.20
N GLU A 71 -21.02 47.42 -84.45
CA GLU A 71 -20.59 46.24 -83.69
C GLU A 71 -20.29 46.61 -82.21
N VAL A 72 -19.59 47.74 -81.96
CA VAL A 72 -19.31 48.24 -80.60
C VAL A 72 -20.60 48.70 -79.90
N MET A 73 -21.52 49.37 -80.58
CA MET A 73 -22.84 49.71 -80.01
C MET A 73 -23.64 48.46 -79.66
N GLN A 74 -23.69 47.47 -80.55
CA GLN A 74 -24.35 46.18 -80.25
C GLN A 74 -23.73 45.52 -79.03
N ILE A 75 -22.39 45.42 -78.96
CA ILE A 75 -21.71 44.87 -77.78
C ILE A 75 -22.09 45.68 -76.53
N ARG A 76 -22.02 47.01 -76.56
CA ARG A 76 -22.37 47.86 -75.41
C ARG A 76 -23.84 47.72 -74.97
N ASP A 77 -24.76 47.46 -75.90
CA ASP A 77 -26.20 47.34 -75.62
C ASP A 77 -26.62 45.90 -75.24
N PHE A 78 -25.86 44.87 -75.65
CA PHE A 78 -26.05 43.47 -75.28
C PHE A 78 -25.28 43.04 -74.02
N LEU A 79 -24.06 43.55 -73.81
CA LEU A 79 -23.18 43.13 -72.70
C LEU A 79 -23.83 43.30 -71.32
N PRO A 80 -24.55 44.40 -70.98
CA PRO A 80 -25.24 44.53 -69.69
C PRO A 80 -26.45 43.61 -69.53
N ARG A 81 -26.99 43.07 -70.63
CA ARG A 81 -28.08 42.07 -70.60
C ARG A 81 -27.57 40.66 -70.31
N ILE A 82 -26.28 40.42 -70.57
CA ILE A 82 -25.58 39.14 -70.35
C ILE A 82 -24.85 39.17 -69.00
N LEU A 83 -24.06 40.23 -68.76
CA LEU A 83 -23.47 40.56 -67.47
C LEU A 83 -24.44 41.44 -66.67
N ASN A 84 -25.58 40.87 -66.28
CA ASN A 84 -26.53 41.54 -65.40
C ASN A 84 -26.04 41.50 -63.93
N GLY A 85 -26.73 42.22 -63.05
CA GLY A 85 -26.38 42.26 -61.62
C GLY A 85 -26.47 40.89 -60.92
N GLU A 86 -27.40 40.03 -61.34
CA GLU A 86 -27.61 38.69 -60.78
C GLU A 86 -26.44 37.76 -61.08
N VAL A 87 -25.86 37.84 -62.29
CA VAL A 87 -24.65 37.10 -62.68
C VAL A 87 -23.45 37.57 -61.84
N LEU A 88 -23.26 38.88 -61.67
CA LEU A 88 -22.19 39.41 -60.82
C LEU A 88 -22.34 39.02 -59.34
N GLU A 89 -23.57 39.10 -58.81
CA GLU A 89 -23.88 38.66 -57.44
C GLU A 89 -23.69 37.14 -57.29
N GLY A 90 -24.00 36.37 -58.33
CA GLY A 90 -23.70 34.94 -58.43
C GLY A 90 -22.21 34.64 -58.29
N PHE A 91 -21.33 35.36 -59.00
CA PHE A 91 -19.87 35.22 -58.85
C PHE A 91 -19.39 35.61 -57.44
N GLN A 92 -19.95 36.65 -56.82
CA GLN A 92 -19.61 37.03 -55.45
C GLN A 92 -20.04 35.96 -54.44
N LYS A 93 -21.25 35.42 -54.57
CA LYS A 93 -21.76 34.30 -53.76
C LYS A 93 -20.90 33.05 -53.94
N LEU A 94 -20.51 32.71 -55.18
CA LEU A 94 -19.65 31.57 -55.49
C LEU A 94 -18.30 31.70 -54.78
N LYS A 95 -17.66 32.88 -54.83
CA LYS A 95 -16.38 33.18 -54.18
C LYS A 95 -16.45 33.13 -52.65
N ILE A 96 -17.60 33.45 -52.06
CA ILE A 96 -17.85 33.26 -50.62
C ILE A 96 -18.03 31.77 -50.30
N LEU A 97 -18.77 31.04 -51.14
CA LEU A 97 -18.95 29.59 -50.99
C LEU A 97 -17.62 28.83 -51.07
N GLU A 98 -16.77 29.19 -52.03
CA GLU A 98 -15.44 28.62 -52.26
C GLU A 98 -14.55 28.76 -51.02
N LYS A 99 -14.46 29.98 -50.44
CA LYS A 99 -13.75 30.20 -49.17
C LYS A 99 -14.33 29.43 -47.99
N ASN A 100 -15.66 29.34 -47.90
CA ASN A 100 -16.31 28.57 -46.84
C ASN A 100 -16.05 27.07 -46.99
N LEU A 101 -15.97 26.57 -48.23
CA LEU A 101 -15.62 25.19 -48.54
C LEU A 101 -14.17 24.91 -48.15
N GLU A 102 -13.22 25.76 -48.55
CA GLU A 102 -11.80 25.65 -48.17
C GLU A 102 -11.61 25.64 -46.65
N MET A 103 -12.26 26.55 -45.90
CA MET A 103 -12.23 26.51 -44.43
C MET A 103 -12.84 25.23 -43.85
N LYS A 104 -13.90 24.67 -44.47
CA LYS A 104 -14.53 23.42 -44.02
C LYS A 104 -13.69 22.19 -44.34
N GLU A 105 -12.93 22.20 -45.43
CA GLU A 105 -11.94 21.15 -45.73
C GLU A 105 -10.79 21.17 -44.73
N GLN A 106 -10.27 22.35 -44.37
CA GLN A 106 -9.25 22.50 -43.33
C GLN A 106 -9.76 22.05 -41.95
N GLU A 107 -10.99 22.41 -41.57
CA GLU A 107 -11.62 21.96 -40.32
C GLU A 107 -11.83 20.44 -40.30
N LEU A 108 -12.26 19.83 -41.42
CA LEU A 108 -12.40 18.38 -41.55
C LEU A 108 -11.06 17.65 -41.42
N GLU A 109 -9.98 18.19 -41.98
CA GLU A 109 -8.66 17.58 -41.90
C GLU A 109 -8.08 17.68 -40.49
N GLN A 110 -8.25 18.83 -39.81
CA GLN A 110 -7.89 18.96 -38.40
C GLN A 110 -8.64 17.96 -37.52
N LEU A 111 -9.95 17.80 -37.73
CA LEU A 111 -10.76 16.82 -37.00
C LEU A 111 -10.37 15.36 -37.28
N ARG A 112 -9.83 15.04 -38.47
CA ARG A 112 -9.25 13.72 -38.77
C ARG A 112 -7.98 13.47 -37.95
N LEU A 113 -7.05 14.42 -37.96
CA LEU A 113 -5.79 14.32 -37.20
C LEU A 113 -6.05 14.19 -35.70
N ASP A 114 -6.97 15.00 -35.16
CA ASP A 114 -7.36 14.92 -33.75
C ASP A 114 -8.00 13.56 -33.41
N ARG A 115 -8.87 13.04 -34.27
CA ARG A 115 -9.48 11.71 -34.11
C ARG A 115 -8.43 10.60 -34.09
N GLU A 116 -7.44 10.64 -34.98
CA GLU A 116 -6.36 9.65 -35.03
C GLU A 116 -5.46 9.72 -33.78
N HIS A 117 -5.10 10.92 -33.34
CA HIS A 117 -4.36 11.14 -32.11
C HIS A 117 -5.11 10.64 -30.87
N PHE A 118 -6.41 10.92 -30.74
CA PHE A 118 -7.23 10.39 -29.65
C PHE A 118 -7.39 8.87 -29.72
N LYS A 119 -7.50 8.28 -30.92
CA LYS A 119 -7.54 6.82 -31.11
C LYS A 119 -6.25 6.17 -30.62
N ALA A 120 -5.08 6.67 -31.06
CA ALA A 120 -3.78 6.14 -30.64
C ALA A 120 -3.56 6.24 -29.11
N ARG A 121 -3.97 7.36 -28.49
CA ARG A 121 -3.93 7.52 -27.03
C ARG A 121 -4.86 6.54 -26.30
N LEU A 122 -6.05 6.30 -26.82
CA LEU A 122 -7.01 5.35 -26.24
C LEU A 122 -6.50 3.90 -26.35
N GLU A 123 -5.92 3.52 -27.48
CA GLU A 123 -5.30 2.20 -27.69
C GLU A 123 -4.11 1.98 -26.74
N THR A 124 -3.27 3.01 -26.55
CA THR A 124 -2.14 2.97 -25.59
C THR A 124 -2.65 2.79 -24.15
N LEU A 125 -3.62 3.59 -23.72
CA LEU A 125 -4.20 3.50 -22.38
C LEU A 125 -4.94 2.16 -22.15
N GLN A 126 -5.53 1.56 -23.20
CA GLN A 126 -6.12 0.23 -23.11
C GLN A 126 -5.05 -0.86 -22.92
N ALA A 127 -3.93 -0.78 -23.64
CA ALA A 127 -2.81 -1.71 -23.50
C ALA A 127 -2.19 -1.62 -22.09
N ASP A 128 -1.90 -0.41 -21.61
CA ASP A 128 -1.38 -0.19 -20.25
C ASP A 128 -2.37 -0.66 -19.19
N SER A 129 -3.67 -0.35 -19.32
CA SER A 129 -4.69 -0.82 -18.39
C SER A 129 -4.92 -2.34 -18.46
N GLY A 130 -4.54 -3.01 -19.54
CA GLY A 130 -4.50 -4.48 -19.63
C GLY A 130 -3.33 -5.02 -18.80
N ARG A 131 -2.13 -4.54 -19.10
CA ARG A 131 -0.87 -4.90 -18.42
C ARG A 131 -0.93 -4.67 -16.91
N GLU A 132 -1.40 -3.52 -16.45
CA GLU A 132 -1.58 -3.22 -15.02
C GLU A 132 -2.54 -4.19 -14.32
N LYS A 133 -3.58 -4.69 -15.01
CA LYS A 133 -4.51 -5.67 -14.43
C LYS A 133 -3.85 -7.03 -14.28
N GLU A 134 -3.06 -7.45 -15.26
CA GLU A 134 -2.30 -8.70 -15.22
C GLU A 134 -1.23 -8.67 -14.12
N GLU A 135 -0.43 -7.60 -14.06
CA GLU A 135 0.55 -7.37 -12.98
C GLU A 135 -0.13 -7.37 -11.60
N LYS A 136 -1.27 -6.69 -11.45
CA LYS A 136 -2.05 -6.66 -10.21
C LYS A 136 -2.63 -8.02 -9.79
N LEU A 137 -2.99 -8.87 -10.75
CA LEU A 137 -3.44 -10.24 -10.47
C LEU A 137 -2.26 -11.12 -10.03
N ALA A 138 -1.12 -11.03 -10.71
CA ALA A 138 0.10 -11.76 -10.34
C ALA A 138 0.59 -11.37 -8.93
N LEU A 139 0.65 -10.08 -8.60
CA LEU A 139 1.03 -9.59 -7.27
C LEU A 139 0.05 -10.03 -6.17
N ARG A 140 -1.25 -10.10 -6.48
CA ARG A 140 -2.27 -10.63 -5.54
C ARG A 140 -2.08 -12.12 -5.29
N GLN A 141 -1.74 -12.90 -6.31
CA GLN A 141 -1.44 -14.32 -6.16
C GLN A 141 -0.20 -14.52 -5.27
N GLN A 142 0.91 -13.84 -5.57
CA GLN A 142 2.13 -13.90 -4.75
C GLN A 142 1.89 -13.48 -3.29
N LEU A 143 1.07 -12.45 -3.05
CA LEU A 143 0.69 -12.03 -1.70
C LEU A 143 -0.10 -13.10 -0.95
N ASN A 144 -1.02 -13.81 -1.64
CA ASN A 144 -1.80 -14.89 -1.04
C ASN A 144 -0.92 -16.11 -0.74
N GLU A 145 -0.01 -16.48 -1.65
CA GLU A 145 0.96 -17.56 -1.47
C GLU A 145 1.89 -17.28 -0.29
N ALA A 146 2.47 -16.06 -0.21
CA ALA A 146 3.30 -15.64 0.91
C ALA A 146 2.52 -15.60 2.24
N LYS A 147 1.25 -15.15 2.23
CA LYS A 147 0.38 -15.19 3.41
C LYS A 147 0.12 -16.63 3.88
N GLN A 148 -0.13 -17.56 2.96
CA GLN A 148 -0.33 -18.97 3.29
C GLN A 148 0.93 -19.61 3.87
N GLN A 149 2.11 -19.32 3.31
CA GLN A 149 3.39 -19.78 3.84
C GLN A 149 3.65 -19.28 5.26
N LEU A 150 3.36 -18.00 5.54
CA LEU A 150 3.52 -17.42 6.88
C LEU A 150 2.57 -18.05 7.92
N LEU A 151 1.33 -18.35 7.54
CA LEU A 151 0.38 -19.05 8.42
C LEU A 151 0.86 -20.47 8.74
N GLN A 152 1.26 -21.24 7.72
CA GLN A 152 1.82 -22.58 7.91
C GLN A 152 3.10 -22.57 8.76
N GLN A 153 3.96 -21.55 8.60
CA GLN A 153 5.15 -21.40 9.43
C GLN A 153 4.80 -21.06 10.88
N ALA A 154 3.78 -20.24 11.13
CA ALA A 154 3.33 -19.91 12.49
C ALA A 154 2.74 -21.13 13.21
N GLU A 155 1.89 -21.90 12.52
CA GLU A 155 1.34 -23.17 13.03
C GLU A 155 2.46 -24.17 13.37
N TYR A 156 3.37 -24.42 12.42
CA TYR A 156 4.51 -25.33 12.60
C TYR A 156 5.44 -24.92 13.74
N CYS A 157 5.79 -23.64 13.85
CA CYS A 157 6.60 -23.12 14.95
C CYS A 157 5.91 -23.28 16.30
N THR A 158 4.58 -23.15 16.36
CA THR A 158 3.79 -23.31 17.58
C THR A 158 3.70 -24.78 18.01
N GLU A 159 3.43 -25.68 17.07
CA GLU A 159 3.42 -27.13 17.33
C GLU A 159 4.80 -27.66 17.74
N MET A 160 5.87 -27.27 17.04
CA MET A 160 7.24 -27.58 17.44
C MET A 160 7.56 -26.99 18.82
N GLY A 161 7.19 -25.73 19.07
CA GLY A 161 7.38 -25.05 20.35
C GLY A 161 6.72 -25.82 21.49
N ALA A 162 5.45 -26.20 21.33
CA ALA A 162 4.69 -27.00 22.27
C ALA A 162 5.37 -28.34 22.59
N ALA A 163 5.68 -29.13 21.55
CA ALA A 163 6.29 -30.45 21.73
C ALA A 163 7.67 -30.36 22.39
N THR A 164 8.57 -29.51 21.87
CA THR A 164 9.95 -29.42 22.35
C THR A 164 10.03 -28.81 23.76
N CYS A 165 9.20 -27.80 24.06
CA CYS A 165 9.18 -27.20 25.40
C CYS A 165 8.47 -28.10 26.42
N THR A 166 7.50 -28.91 26.03
CA THR A 166 6.88 -29.89 26.95
C THR A 166 7.89 -30.97 27.36
N LEU A 167 8.71 -31.45 26.41
CA LEU A 167 9.83 -32.35 26.73
C LEU A 167 10.86 -31.66 27.63
N LEU A 168 11.23 -30.41 27.32
CA LEU A 168 12.18 -29.62 28.12
C LEU A 168 11.66 -29.33 29.54
N TRP A 169 10.35 -29.10 29.70
CA TRP A 169 9.69 -28.99 31.00
C TRP A 169 9.82 -30.29 31.80
N GLY A 170 9.57 -31.44 31.17
CA GLY A 170 9.75 -32.74 31.82
C GLY A 170 11.16 -32.95 32.36
N VAL A 171 12.20 -32.72 31.55
CA VAL A 171 13.60 -32.96 31.96
C VAL A 171 14.20 -31.90 32.89
N THR A 172 13.65 -30.67 32.91
CA THR A 172 14.13 -29.60 33.82
C THR A 172 13.75 -29.82 35.28
N SER A 173 13.03 -30.90 35.59
CA SER A 173 12.87 -31.40 36.97
C SER A 173 14.19 -31.87 37.61
N SER A 174 15.23 -32.17 36.81
CA SER A 174 16.57 -32.51 37.28
C SER A 174 17.45 -31.26 37.46
N GLU A 175 18.15 -31.19 38.60
CA GLU A 175 19.11 -30.12 38.90
C GLU A 175 20.32 -30.14 37.95
N GLU A 176 20.76 -31.32 37.52
CA GLU A 176 21.85 -31.51 36.56
C GLU A 176 21.48 -30.92 35.19
N VAL A 177 20.27 -31.17 34.72
CA VAL A 177 19.75 -30.62 33.45
C VAL A 177 19.65 -29.10 33.52
N VAL A 178 19.15 -28.54 34.63
CA VAL A 178 19.08 -27.09 34.82
C VAL A 178 20.48 -26.47 34.88
N LYS A 179 21.45 -27.08 35.56
CA LYS A 179 22.86 -26.62 35.54
C LYS A 179 23.44 -26.63 34.13
N ALA A 180 23.18 -27.66 33.34
CA ALA A 180 23.65 -27.74 31.95
C ALA A 180 23.02 -26.65 31.06
N ILE A 181 21.73 -26.39 31.19
CA ILE A 181 21.03 -25.32 30.46
C ILE A 181 21.59 -23.95 30.83
N LEU A 182 21.74 -23.66 32.12
CA LEU A 182 22.21 -22.36 32.62
C LEU A 182 23.71 -22.10 32.35
N GLY A 183 24.51 -23.16 32.18
CA GLY A 183 25.88 -23.07 31.70
C GLY A 183 26.01 -22.82 30.19
N GLY A 184 24.92 -22.92 29.43
CA GLY A 184 24.90 -22.72 27.98
C GLY A 184 24.81 -21.24 27.56
N ASP A 185 25.48 -20.89 26.47
CA ASP A 185 25.52 -19.51 25.94
C ASP A 185 24.15 -18.98 25.46
N LYS A 186 23.17 -19.87 25.24
CA LYS A 186 21.81 -19.52 24.85
C LYS A 186 20.85 -19.30 26.02
N ALA A 187 21.24 -19.57 27.27
CA ALA A 187 20.35 -19.49 28.43
C ALA A 187 19.60 -18.14 28.51
N LEU A 188 20.34 -17.03 28.51
CA LEU A 188 19.76 -15.67 28.56
C LEU A 188 18.79 -15.41 27.39
N LYS A 189 19.15 -15.84 26.17
CA LYS A 189 18.30 -15.67 25.00
C LYS A 189 17.01 -16.49 25.11
N PHE A 190 17.09 -17.72 25.64
CA PHE A 190 15.92 -18.56 25.88
C PHE A 190 14.95 -17.88 26.84
N PHE A 191 15.39 -17.46 28.03
CA PHE A 191 14.49 -16.83 29.01
C PHE A 191 13.94 -15.47 28.57
N ASN A 192 14.69 -14.70 27.78
CA ASN A 192 14.16 -13.48 27.15
C ASN A 192 13.05 -13.78 26.13
N ILE A 193 13.22 -14.80 25.29
CA ILE A 193 12.17 -15.25 24.36
C ILE A 193 10.96 -15.77 25.15
N THR A 194 11.17 -16.56 26.21
CA THR A 194 10.11 -17.03 27.10
C THR A 194 9.23 -15.88 27.61
N GLY A 195 9.83 -14.79 28.10
CA GLY A 195 9.09 -13.61 28.55
C GLY A 195 8.30 -12.95 27.42
N GLN A 196 8.93 -12.75 26.25
CA GLN A 196 8.26 -12.16 25.08
C GLN A 196 7.11 -13.02 24.56
N THR A 197 7.24 -14.35 24.58
CA THR A 197 6.17 -15.29 24.18
C THR A 197 5.00 -15.24 25.15
N MET A 198 5.26 -15.24 26.47
CA MET A 198 4.21 -15.05 27.48
C MET A 198 3.49 -13.71 27.33
N GLU A 199 4.26 -12.63 27.11
CA GLU A 199 3.71 -11.28 26.96
C GLU A 199 2.86 -11.15 25.69
N SER A 200 3.35 -11.66 24.56
CA SER A 200 2.61 -11.66 23.30
C SER A 200 1.32 -12.48 23.40
N PHE A 201 1.37 -13.62 24.09
CA PHE A 201 0.20 -14.47 24.32
C PHE A 201 -0.84 -13.76 25.20
N VAL A 202 -0.45 -13.20 26.34
CA VAL A 202 -1.42 -12.49 27.22
C VAL A 202 -2.04 -11.29 26.50
N LYS A 203 -1.29 -10.59 25.64
CA LYS A 203 -1.80 -9.47 24.83
C LYS A 203 -2.72 -9.90 23.69
N SER A 204 -2.64 -11.13 23.19
CA SER A 204 -3.52 -11.64 22.13
C SER A 204 -4.85 -12.21 22.65
N LEU A 205 -4.99 -12.37 23.97
CA LEU A 205 -6.23 -12.85 24.59
C LEU A 205 -7.34 -11.79 24.57
N ASP A 206 -8.17 -11.82 23.53
CA ASP A 206 -9.49 -11.18 23.56
C ASP A 206 -10.32 -11.70 24.75
N GLY A 207 -11.09 -10.82 25.37
CA GLY A 207 -11.61 -10.97 26.74
C GLY A 207 -12.67 -12.06 27.01
N ASP A 208 -12.86 -13.02 26.11
CA ASP A 208 -13.84 -14.12 26.19
C ASP A 208 -13.22 -15.51 25.87
N VAL A 209 -11.89 -15.62 25.82
CA VAL A 209 -11.20 -16.91 25.62
C VAL A 209 -11.29 -17.78 26.88
N LYS A 210 -12.23 -18.72 26.88
CA LYS A 210 -12.20 -19.90 27.77
C LYS A 210 -11.03 -20.81 27.36
N GLU A 211 -10.36 -21.39 28.35
CA GLU A 211 -9.24 -22.33 28.13
C GLU A 211 -9.69 -23.49 27.21
N LEU A 212 -9.13 -23.52 26.00
CA LEU A 212 -9.19 -24.64 25.07
C LEU A 212 -7.79 -25.23 24.93
N ASP A 213 -7.70 -26.54 24.73
CA ASP A 213 -6.43 -27.28 24.68
C ASP A 213 -5.73 -27.07 23.32
N SER A 214 -5.10 -25.91 23.15
CA SER A 214 -4.37 -25.52 21.93
C SER A 214 -2.87 -25.71 22.09
N ASN A 215 -2.17 -25.94 20.97
CA ASN A 215 -0.71 -26.00 20.94
C ASN A 215 -0.07 -24.69 21.47
N GLU A 216 -0.70 -23.54 21.24
CA GLU A 216 -0.24 -22.25 21.77
C GLU A 216 -0.32 -22.20 23.30
N ASN A 217 -1.43 -22.64 23.88
CA ASN A 217 -1.59 -22.73 25.33
C ASN A 217 -0.58 -23.72 25.93
N GLN A 218 -0.43 -24.91 25.33
CA GLN A 218 0.56 -25.91 25.77
C GLN A 218 1.99 -25.37 25.69
N PHE A 219 2.36 -24.67 24.62
CA PHE A 219 3.68 -24.04 24.46
C PHE A 219 3.95 -23.00 25.55
N VAL A 220 3.01 -22.08 25.78
CA VAL A 220 3.16 -21.03 26.81
C VAL A 220 3.19 -21.62 28.22
N PHE A 221 2.35 -22.62 28.52
CA PHE A 221 2.37 -23.32 29.80
C PHE A 221 3.67 -24.11 30.00
N ALA A 222 4.22 -24.73 28.95
CA ALA A 222 5.49 -25.45 29.04
C ALA A 222 6.67 -24.51 29.29
N LEU A 223 6.69 -23.35 28.61
CA LEU A 223 7.66 -22.29 28.89
C LEU A 223 7.56 -21.79 30.34
N ALA A 224 6.35 -21.58 30.86
CA ALA A 224 6.14 -21.20 32.26
C ALA A 224 6.61 -22.29 33.24
N GLY A 225 6.31 -23.56 32.93
CA GLY A 225 6.72 -24.71 33.70
C GLY A 225 8.23 -24.91 33.80
N ILE A 226 8.96 -24.67 32.70
CA ILE A 226 10.44 -24.65 32.69
C ILE A 226 10.96 -23.59 33.67
N VAL A 227 10.38 -22.39 33.68
CA VAL A 227 10.78 -21.32 34.61
C VAL A 227 10.48 -21.72 36.06
N THR A 228 9.33 -22.35 36.33
CA THR A 228 8.97 -22.86 37.66
C THR A 228 9.98 -23.88 38.19
N ASN A 229 10.36 -24.85 37.35
CA ASN A 229 11.35 -25.87 37.69
C ASN A 229 12.74 -25.23 37.94
N VAL A 230 13.17 -24.32 37.07
CA VAL A 230 14.44 -23.59 37.22
C VAL A 230 14.44 -22.76 38.51
N ALA A 231 13.33 -22.11 38.86
CA ALA A 231 13.18 -21.37 40.11
C ALA A 231 13.19 -22.28 41.36
N ALA A 232 12.74 -23.54 41.26
CA ALA A 232 12.83 -24.50 42.36
C ALA A 232 14.28 -24.83 42.76
N ILE A 233 15.24 -24.65 41.85
CA ILE A 233 16.66 -24.98 42.03
C ILE A 233 17.49 -23.74 42.41
N ALA A 234 18.45 -23.91 43.34
CA ALA A 234 19.20 -22.80 43.93
C ALA A 234 20.01 -21.97 42.91
N CYS A 235 20.73 -22.62 41.99
CA CYS A 235 21.47 -21.90 40.94
C CYS A 235 20.54 -21.24 39.91
N GLY A 236 19.34 -21.80 39.70
CA GLY A 236 18.32 -21.19 38.84
C GLY A 236 17.73 -19.92 39.44
N ARG A 237 17.44 -19.88 40.75
CA ARG A 237 17.06 -18.63 41.43
C ARG A 237 18.11 -17.54 41.28
N GLU A 238 19.38 -17.90 41.51
CA GLU A 238 20.48 -16.94 41.41
C GLU A 238 20.64 -16.40 39.98
N PHE A 239 20.50 -17.26 38.97
CA PHE A 239 20.46 -16.85 37.56
C PHE A 239 19.27 -15.93 37.24
N LEU A 240 18.05 -16.30 37.66
CA LEU A 240 16.85 -15.53 37.37
C LEU A 240 16.95 -14.10 37.92
N VAL A 241 17.39 -13.96 39.18
CA VAL A 241 17.52 -12.67 39.89
C VAL A 241 18.73 -11.85 39.42
N SER A 242 19.79 -12.49 38.91
CA SER A 242 21.01 -11.79 38.49
C SER A 242 21.03 -11.44 36.99
N SER A 243 20.46 -12.31 36.15
CA SER A 243 20.62 -12.26 34.69
C SER A 243 19.29 -12.14 33.94
N SER A 244 18.20 -12.72 34.46
CA SER A 244 16.91 -12.82 33.75
C SER A 244 15.80 -11.93 34.36
N ARG A 245 16.17 -10.78 34.92
CA ARG A 245 15.25 -9.84 35.58
C ARG A 245 14.04 -9.44 34.73
N VAL A 246 14.26 -9.18 33.44
CA VAL A 246 13.19 -8.83 32.49
C VAL A 246 12.06 -9.86 32.49
N LEU A 247 12.37 -11.15 32.58
CA LEU A 247 11.36 -12.21 32.68
C LEU A 247 10.55 -12.13 33.99
N LEU A 248 11.20 -11.81 35.12
CA LEU A 248 10.51 -11.65 36.40
C LEU A 248 9.60 -10.41 36.39
N ASP A 249 10.06 -9.31 35.79
CA ASP A 249 9.27 -8.09 35.62
C ASP A 249 8.06 -8.35 34.71
N THR A 250 8.26 -9.05 33.59
CA THR A 250 7.17 -9.51 32.72
C THR A 250 6.18 -10.38 33.50
N MET A 251 6.63 -11.40 34.24
CA MET A 251 5.70 -12.25 35.02
C MET A 251 4.88 -11.45 36.04
N LEU A 252 5.49 -10.47 36.73
CA LEU A 252 4.78 -9.59 37.66
C LEU A 252 3.75 -8.70 36.94
N GLN A 253 4.10 -8.15 35.77
CA GLN A 253 3.19 -7.36 34.95
C GLN A 253 2.00 -8.18 34.44
N LEU A 254 2.26 -9.36 33.85
CA LEU A 254 1.23 -10.21 33.25
C LEU A 254 0.23 -10.76 34.28
N LEU A 255 0.67 -10.96 35.53
CA LEU A 255 -0.24 -11.30 36.63
C LEU A 255 -1.22 -10.16 36.96
N GLY A 256 -0.83 -8.90 36.75
CA GLY A 256 -1.71 -7.73 36.86
C GLY A 256 -2.60 -7.50 35.63
N ASP A 257 -2.10 -7.79 34.43
CA ASP A 257 -2.83 -7.59 33.17
C ASP A 257 -3.96 -8.63 32.96
N LEU A 258 -3.77 -9.88 33.44
CA LEU A 258 -4.75 -10.97 33.28
C LEU A 258 -5.97 -10.84 34.20
N LYS A 259 -7.18 -10.96 33.64
CA LYS A 259 -8.45 -10.88 34.39
C LYS A 259 -8.69 -12.08 35.34
N PRO A 260 -9.57 -11.97 36.35
CA PRO A 260 -10.03 -13.12 37.13
C PRO A 260 -10.61 -14.22 36.24
N GLY A 261 -10.37 -15.49 36.57
CA GLY A 261 -10.78 -16.66 35.76
C GLY A 261 -10.06 -16.85 34.41
N GLN A 262 -9.17 -15.95 34.00
CA GLN A 262 -8.45 -16.03 32.71
C GLN A 262 -7.08 -16.69 32.88
N CYS A 263 -6.79 -17.70 32.06
CA CYS A 263 -5.52 -18.44 31.99
C CYS A 263 -4.99 -18.87 33.37
N THR A 264 -5.87 -19.45 34.19
CA THR A 264 -5.60 -19.83 35.58
C THR A 264 -4.35 -20.70 35.70
N LYS A 265 -4.11 -21.63 34.76
CA LYS A 265 -2.90 -22.46 34.76
C LYS A 265 -1.61 -21.64 34.58
N LEU A 266 -1.61 -20.63 33.70
CA LEU A 266 -0.47 -19.74 33.52
C LEU A 266 -0.23 -18.86 34.76
N LYS A 267 -1.30 -18.33 35.37
CA LYS A 267 -1.22 -17.58 36.63
C LYS A 267 -0.55 -18.40 37.73
N VAL A 268 -0.99 -19.64 37.94
CA VAL A 268 -0.42 -20.55 38.95
C VAL A 268 1.06 -20.80 38.69
N LEU A 269 1.48 -21.06 37.44
CA LEU A 269 2.88 -21.30 37.11
C LEU A 269 3.77 -20.05 37.35
N MET A 270 3.29 -18.85 36.99
CA MET A 270 4.01 -17.59 37.26
C MET A 270 4.10 -17.30 38.77
N LEU A 271 3.01 -17.52 39.52
CA LEU A 271 3.00 -17.36 40.97
C LEU A 271 3.94 -18.35 41.67
N MET A 272 3.95 -19.61 41.23
CA MET A 272 4.86 -20.64 41.76
C MET A 272 6.33 -20.32 41.42
N SER A 273 6.61 -19.82 40.21
CA SER A 273 7.93 -19.31 39.82
C SER A 273 8.40 -18.17 40.74
N LEU A 274 7.55 -17.16 40.97
CA LEU A 274 7.87 -16.00 41.81
C LEU A 274 8.00 -16.40 43.30
N TYR A 275 7.14 -17.28 43.80
CA TYR A 275 7.26 -17.85 45.14
C TYR A 275 8.61 -18.57 45.30
N ASN A 276 8.95 -19.45 44.36
CA ASN A 276 10.22 -20.16 44.37
C ASN A 276 11.40 -19.17 44.39
N VAL A 277 11.42 -18.17 43.49
CA VAL A 277 12.44 -17.09 43.49
C VAL A 277 12.53 -16.36 44.84
N SER A 278 11.40 -16.11 45.51
CA SER A 278 11.35 -15.42 46.81
C SER A 278 12.02 -16.19 47.96
N ILE A 279 12.29 -17.50 47.82
CA ILE A 279 13.07 -18.29 48.79
C ILE A 279 14.53 -17.80 48.86
N ASN A 280 15.07 -17.19 47.79
CA ASN A 280 16.38 -16.54 47.80
C ASN A 280 16.24 -15.08 48.32
N LEU A 281 17.07 -14.65 49.29
CA LEU A 281 17.01 -13.30 49.87
C LEU A 281 17.14 -12.17 48.82
N LYS A 282 17.99 -12.33 47.80
CA LYS A 282 18.09 -11.38 46.69
C LYS A 282 16.80 -11.36 45.87
N GLY A 283 16.20 -12.52 45.65
CA GLY A 283 14.93 -12.69 44.93
C GLY A 283 13.75 -12.09 45.67
N LEU A 284 13.63 -12.34 46.97
CA LEU A 284 12.63 -11.69 47.83
C LEU A 284 12.78 -10.18 47.78
N LYS A 285 14.01 -9.66 47.98
CA LYS A 285 14.28 -8.23 47.90
C LYS A 285 13.85 -7.65 46.55
N TYR A 286 14.30 -8.27 45.45
CA TYR A 286 13.97 -7.86 44.08
C TYR A 286 12.45 -7.79 43.84
N ILE A 287 11.72 -8.84 44.21
CA ILE A 287 10.26 -8.89 44.06
C ILE A 287 9.58 -7.84 44.94
N SER A 288 10.02 -7.69 46.20
CA SER A 288 9.42 -6.73 47.15
C SER A 288 9.65 -5.26 46.78
N GLU A 289 10.72 -4.95 46.06
CA GLU A 289 11.03 -3.61 45.54
C GLU A 289 10.27 -3.31 44.23
N SER A 290 9.61 -4.30 43.61
CA SER A 290 8.82 -4.08 42.40
C SER A 290 7.49 -3.36 42.70
N PRO A 291 7.15 -2.28 41.98
CA PRO A 291 5.92 -1.52 42.23
C PRO A 291 4.65 -2.34 41.94
N GLY A 292 4.73 -3.40 41.13
CA GLY A 292 3.62 -4.31 40.85
C GLY A 292 3.31 -5.30 41.98
N PHE A 293 4.24 -5.50 42.93
CA PHE A 293 4.12 -6.55 43.95
C PHE A 293 3.02 -6.28 44.98
N ILE A 294 2.89 -5.05 45.49
CA ILE A 294 1.86 -4.71 46.49
C ILE A 294 0.44 -4.81 45.90
N PRO A 295 0.14 -4.28 44.70
CA PRO A 295 -1.14 -4.52 44.02
C PRO A 295 -1.43 -6.00 43.78
N LEU A 296 -0.43 -6.79 43.38
CA LEU A 296 -0.57 -8.23 43.17
C LEU A 296 -0.88 -8.99 44.47
N LEU A 297 -0.17 -8.68 45.56
CA LEU A 297 -0.42 -9.29 46.86
C LEU A 297 -1.81 -8.93 47.40
N TRP A 298 -2.23 -7.66 47.23
CA TRP A 298 -3.59 -7.23 47.56
C TRP A 298 -4.65 -7.97 46.74
N TRP A 299 -4.42 -8.14 45.43
CA TRP A 299 -5.30 -8.92 44.56
C TRP A 299 -5.40 -10.38 45.03
N LEU A 300 -4.28 -11.06 45.30
CA LEU A 300 -4.26 -12.44 45.80
C LEU A 300 -5.01 -12.61 47.13
N LEU A 301 -4.82 -11.69 48.08
CA LEU A 301 -5.50 -11.72 49.37
C LEU A 301 -7.00 -11.41 49.26
N SER A 302 -7.41 -10.63 48.26
CA SER A 302 -8.82 -10.32 47.96
C SER A 302 -9.49 -11.44 47.17
N ALA A 303 -8.72 -12.13 46.31
CA ALA A 303 -9.17 -13.20 45.42
C ALA A 303 -9.00 -14.58 46.07
N VAL A 304 -9.68 -14.80 47.21
CA VAL A 304 -9.86 -16.13 47.80
C VAL A 304 -10.83 -16.95 46.93
N GLU A 305 -10.40 -17.28 45.71
CA GLU A 305 -11.04 -18.27 44.86
C GLU A 305 -10.69 -19.68 45.38
N PRO A 306 -11.68 -20.56 45.60
CA PRO A 306 -11.44 -21.90 46.17
C PRO A 306 -10.65 -22.86 45.25
N HIS A 307 -10.24 -22.41 44.05
CA HIS A 307 -9.53 -23.22 43.06
C HIS A 307 -7.99 -23.17 43.18
N PHE A 308 -7.41 -22.28 43.98
CA PHE A 308 -5.94 -22.21 44.14
C PHE A 308 -5.36 -23.26 45.10
N LEU A 309 -6.17 -23.78 46.04
CA LEU A 309 -5.72 -24.73 47.07
C LEU A 309 -5.25 -26.10 46.54
N PRO A 310 -5.88 -26.74 45.54
CA PRO A 310 -5.44 -28.06 45.06
C PRO A 310 -4.16 -28.04 44.20
N LEU A 311 -3.75 -26.89 43.68
CA LEU A 311 -2.62 -26.77 42.73
C LEU A 311 -1.28 -26.45 43.40
N LEU A 312 -1.27 -26.18 44.71
CA LEU A 312 -0.07 -25.95 45.52
C LEU A 312 0.43 -27.23 46.24
N GLN A 313 -0.10 -28.41 45.87
CA GLN A 313 0.23 -29.71 46.48
C GLN A 313 0.95 -30.70 45.52
N CYS A 314 1.65 -30.19 44.51
CA CYS A 314 2.53 -30.96 43.62
C CYS A 314 3.93 -30.35 43.62
#